data_AF-A0A8S4GHR2-F1
#
_entry.id   AF-A0A8S4GHR2-F1
#
_cell.length_a   1.000
_cell.length_b   1.000
_cell.length_c   1.000
_cell.angle_alpha   90.00
_cell.angle_beta   90.00
_cell.angle_gamma   90.00
#
_symmetry.space_group_name_H-M   'P 1'
#
loop_
_entity.id
_entity.type
_entity.pdbx_description
1 polymer ?
#
loop_
_entity_poly.entity_id
_entity_poly.type
_entity_poly.pdbx_seq_one_letter_code
_entity_poly.pdbx_strand_id
1 'polypeptide(L)'
;MRSASARLLLLTLLPLVGWRGGDCEVVTARLSPPAASAPPAPRFLPAVTSLLAARGDDVTFECPVHNLKETTVSWVRSRDLQILAAGGMVFTMDARVHVSAPARTGTDADRAGTDAVTHRLTLGEVRRADAGRYECQLNTEPKMSLFFNLTVLESPLPVLEVSIAGARRRRYRRGDTARLRCAARWRGGGRAGDAGDEARWRGGGAAGVAGDAGGAGDEALLYPPLQIDWYIGDTPIDLQLSGGVSLESRVTSRGASSELRLPARAGRYACRARAGPDPHGHTASDAVDVHVDDDDPQMDAMQRDQSLTARPSPAPPAPAAAPAVLAPLALLTAWLAVW
;
A
#
# COMPACT_ATOMS: atom_id res chain seq x y z
N MET A 1 -90.53 -68.69 30.72
CA MET A 1 -90.96 -67.51 29.93
C MET A 1 -91.83 -66.63 30.82
N ARG A 2 -91.64 -65.29 30.76
CA ARG A 2 -92.27 -64.23 31.60
C ARG A 2 -91.62 -64.10 32.99
N SER A 3 -91.40 -62.94 33.60
CA SER A 3 -91.40 -61.51 33.23
C SER A 3 -90.84 -60.82 34.48
N ALA A 4 -89.72 -60.12 34.40
CA ALA A 4 -89.16 -59.39 35.55
C ALA A 4 -89.60 -57.92 35.49
N SER A 5 -90.38 -57.50 36.47
CA SER A 5 -90.82 -56.12 36.67
C SER A 5 -90.26 -55.65 38.01
N ALA A 6 -89.30 -54.73 38.01
CA ALA A 6 -88.93 -53.98 39.20
C ALA A 6 -88.65 -52.53 38.80
N ARG A 7 -89.55 -51.66 39.28
CA ARG A 7 -89.53 -50.21 39.13
C ARG A 7 -88.30 -49.62 39.80
N LEU A 8 -87.57 -48.74 39.14
CA LEU A 8 -86.63 -47.83 39.80
C LEU A 8 -86.88 -46.39 39.34
N LEU A 9 -87.11 -45.53 40.33
CA LEU A 9 -87.49 -44.14 40.25
C LEU A 9 -86.35 -43.26 39.70
N LEU A 10 -86.71 -42.35 38.79
CA LEU A 10 -85.94 -41.16 38.43
C LEU A 10 -85.86 -40.21 39.63
N LEU A 11 -84.66 -39.71 39.95
CA LEU A 11 -84.46 -38.41 40.60
C LEU A 11 -83.18 -37.75 40.07
N THR A 12 -83.29 -36.45 39.87
CA THR A 12 -82.50 -35.59 38.97
C THR A 12 -81.28 -34.91 39.62
N LEU A 13 -80.32 -34.63 38.74
CA LEU A 13 -79.12 -33.77 38.79
C LEU A 13 -79.09 -32.57 39.75
N LEU A 14 -77.89 -32.31 40.32
CA LEU A 14 -77.25 -30.99 40.42
C LEU A 14 -75.71 -31.15 40.52
N PRO A 15 -74.90 -30.37 39.79
CA PRO A 15 -73.45 -30.47 39.82
C PRO A 15 -72.88 -29.64 40.98
N LEU A 16 -71.96 -30.20 41.74
CA LEU A 16 -71.07 -29.43 42.62
C LEU A 16 -69.76 -29.19 41.89
N VAL A 17 -69.55 -27.92 41.55
CA VAL A 17 -68.27 -27.35 41.08
C VAL A 17 -67.22 -27.60 42.15
N GLY A 18 -66.33 -28.57 41.90
CA GLY A 18 -65.16 -28.83 42.71
C GLY A 18 -63.96 -28.07 42.15
N TRP A 19 -63.62 -26.95 42.78
CA TRP A 19 -62.38 -26.22 42.53
C TRP A 19 -61.22 -27.12 42.97
N ARG A 20 -60.56 -27.81 42.03
CA ARG A 20 -59.29 -28.49 42.29
C ARG A 20 -58.17 -27.46 42.14
N GLY A 21 -57.41 -27.31 43.22
CA GLY A 21 -56.24 -26.44 43.28
C GLY A 21 -55.29 -26.73 42.13
N GLY A 22 -54.89 -25.66 41.44
CA GLY A 22 -53.77 -25.71 40.52
C GLY A 22 -52.48 -25.81 41.33
N ASP A 23 -51.72 -26.86 41.09
CA ASP A 23 -50.34 -26.93 41.52
C ASP A 23 -49.55 -25.86 40.76
N CYS A 24 -48.99 -24.89 41.50
CA CYS A 24 -47.95 -24.02 40.94
C CYS A 24 -46.67 -24.86 40.81
N GLU A 25 -46.45 -25.47 39.64
CA GLU A 25 -45.15 -26.03 39.32
C GLU A 25 -44.14 -24.88 39.18
N VAL A 26 -43.17 -24.84 40.10
CA VAL A 26 -42.04 -23.92 39.98
C VAL A 26 -41.16 -24.43 38.83
N VAL A 27 -41.45 -23.95 37.63
CA VAL A 27 -40.53 -24.09 36.49
C VAL A 27 -39.31 -23.25 36.80
N THR A 28 -38.30 -23.88 37.37
CA THR A 28 -36.97 -23.29 37.45
C THR A 28 -36.47 -23.12 36.03
N ALA A 29 -36.56 -21.89 35.52
CA ALA A 29 -35.85 -21.51 34.31
C ALA A 29 -34.36 -21.69 34.61
N ARG A 30 -33.79 -22.82 34.17
CA ARG A 30 -32.34 -22.94 34.07
C ARG A 30 -31.91 -21.88 33.07
N LEU A 31 -31.42 -20.76 33.57
CA LEU A 31 -30.65 -19.82 32.74
C LEU A 31 -29.54 -20.66 32.14
N SER A 32 -29.64 -20.90 30.83
CA SER A 32 -28.53 -21.47 30.06
C SER A 32 -27.31 -20.62 30.37
N PRO A 33 -26.15 -21.21 30.69
CA PRO A 33 -24.93 -20.43 30.87
C PRO A 33 -24.75 -19.52 29.64
N PRO A 34 -24.24 -18.28 29.80
CA PRO A 34 -23.95 -17.44 28.66
C PRO A 34 -23.12 -18.27 27.71
N ALA A 35 -23.63 -18.45 26.48
CA ALA A 35 -22.94 -19.18 25.44
C ALA A 35 -21.47 -18.74 25.50
N ALA A 36 -20.57 -19.72 25.72
CA ALA A 36 -19.15 -19.50 25.53
C ALA A 36 -19.04 -18.71 24.22
N SER A 37 -18.42 -17.52 24.30
CA SER A 37 -18.37 -16.56 23.19
C SER A 37 -18.16 -17.32 21.90
N ALA A 38 -19.13 -17.25 21.00
CA ALA A 38 -19.08 -18.01 19.75
C ALA A 38 -17.69 -17.84 19.12
N PRO A 39 -17.09 -18.92 18.56
CA PRO A 39 -15.80 -18.78 17.91
C PRO A 39 -15.89 -17.63 16.91
N PRO A 40 -14.82 -16.80 16.79
CA PRO A 40 -14.89 -15.63 15.95
C PRO A 40 -15.33 -16.02 14.53
N ALA A 41 -15.98 -15.10 13.81
CA ALA A 41 -16.35 -15.33 12.41
C ALA A 41 -15.15 -15.08 11.48
N PRO A 42 -15.09 -15.74 10.30
CA PRO A 42 -14.08 -15.41 9.30
C PRO A 42 -14.30 -13.97 8.79
N ARG A 43 -13.21 -13.29 8.42
CA ARG A 43 -13.26 -11.95 7.84
C ARG A 43 -12.15 -11.73 6.83
N PHE A 44 -12.43 -10.94 5.80
CA PHE A 44 -11.40 -10.46 4.90
C PHE A 44 -10.51 -9.43 5.59
N LEU A 45 -9.21 -9.49 5.32
CA LEU A 45 -8.26 -8.44 5.64
C LEU A 45 -8.17 -7.45 4.47
N PRO A 46 -7.62 -6.24 4.68
CA PRO A 46 -7.39 -5.30 3.60
C PRO A 46 -6.59 -5.95 2.46
N ALA A 47 -7.09 -5.80 1.23
CA ALA A 47 -6.54 -6.43 0.04
C ALA A 47 -6.57 -5.49 -1.16
N VAL A 48 -5.74 -5.80 -2.14
CA VAL A 48 -5.58 -5.03 -3.37
C VAL A 48 -6.56 -5.56 -4.39
N THR A 49 -7.60 -4.79 -4.68
CA THR A 49 -8.74 -5.25 -5.49
C THR A 49 -8.75 -4.70 -6.92
N SER A 50 -7.82 -3.83 -7.28
CA SER A 50 -7.70 -3.28 -8.64
C SER A 50 -6.35 -3.66 -9.21
N LEU A 51 -6.36 -4.53 -10.21
CA LEU A 51 -5.16 -5.09 -10.84
C LEU A 51 -5.06 -4.61 -12.29
N LEU A 52 -3.84 -4.27 -12.70
CA LEU A 52 -3.51 -3.83 -14.05
C LEU A 52 -2.40 -4.73 -14.59
N ALA A 53 -2.59 -5.25 -15.81
CA ALA A 53 -1.62 -6.12 -16.45
C ALA A 53 -1.51 -5.81 -17.95
N ALA A 54 -0.35 -6.05 -18.55
CA ALA A 54 -0.25 -6.14 -19.99
C ALA A 54 -0.61 -7.56 -20.45
N ARG A 55 -1.02 -7.66 -21.71
CA ARG A 55 -1.24 -8.95 -22.35
C ARG A 55 0.05 -9.79 -22.28
N GLY A 56 -0.09 -11.03 -21.82
CA GLY A 56 1.02 -11.96 -21.65
C GLY A 56 1.64 -11.94 -20.25
N ASP A 57 1.29 -10.99 -19.39
CA ASP A 57 1.71 -10.99 -17.99
C ASP A 57 0.97 -12.08 -17.20
N ASP A 58 1.55 -12.46 -16.07
CA ASP A 58 0.90 -13.30 -15.06
C ASP A 58 0.32 -12.43 -13.96
N VAL A 59 -0.93 -12.67 -13.59
CA VAL A 59 -1.64 -11.89 -12.57
C VAL A 59 -1.98 -12.76 -11.38
N THR A 60 -1.70 -12.27 -10.17
CA THR A 60 -2.06 -12.96 -8.92
C THR A 60 -3.06 -12.15 -8.12
N PHE A 61 -4.21 -12.75 -7.81
CA PHE A 61 -5.23 -12.23 -6.91
C PHE A 61 -4.96 -12.73 -5.50
N GLU A 62 -4.83 -11.82 -4.53
CA GLU A 62 -4.58 -12.16 -3.13
C GLU A 62 -5.83 -11.94 -2.27
N CYS A 63 -6.31 -13.02 -1.64
CA CYS A 63 -7.45 -13.00 -0.74
C CYS A 63 -6.99 -13.34 0.70
N PRO A 64 -6.56 -12.33 1.48
CA PRO A 64 -6.16 -12.51 2.87
C PRO A 64 -7.40 -12.64 3.75
N VAL A 65 -7.50 -13.76 4.47
CA VAL A 65 -8.62 -14.10 5.33
C VAL A 65 -8.12 -14.36 6.74
N HIS A 66 -8.72 -13.69 7.72
CA HIS A 66 -8.51 -13.99 9.12
C HIS A 66 -9.58 -14.96 9.61
N ASN A 67 -9.16 -15.93 10.42
CA ASN A 67 -9.99 -16.87 11.13
C ASN A 67 -10.87 -17.71 10.17
N LEU A 68 -10.22 -18.23 9.12
CA LEU A 68 -10.84 -19.02 8.06
C LEU A 68 -11.39 -20.36 8.60
N LYS A 69 -10.70 -21.00 9.55
CA LYS A 69 -11.08 -22.29 10.16
C LYS A 69 -11.50 -23.33 9.10
N GLU A 70 -12.72 -23.86 9.18
CA GLU A 70 -13.30 -24.85 8.25
C GLU A 70 -13.97 -24.21 7.01
N THR A 71 -14.03 -22.88 6.98
CA THR A 71 -14.56 -22.13 5.83
C THR A 71 -13.65 -22.35 4.63
N THR A 72 -14.27 -22.58 3.48
CA THR A 72 -13.62 -22.80 2.20
C THR A 72 -13.63 -21.53 1.37
N VAL A 73 -12.48 -21.23 0.76
CA VAL A 73 -12.34 -20.17 -0.23
C VAL A 73 -12.62 -20.72 -1.63
N SER A 74 -13.46 -20.02 -2.39
CA SER A 74 -13.67 -20.26 -3.82
C SER A 74 -13.38 -19.01 -4.64
N TRP A 75 -12.94 -19.24 -5.88
CA TRP A 75 -12.66 -18.22 -6.88
C TRP A 75 -13.67 -18.33 -8.00
N VAL A 76 -14.38 -17.24 -8.26
CA VAL A 76 -15.46 -17.20 -9.26
C VAL A 76 -15.20 -16.06 -10.24
N ARG A 77 -15.37 -16.33 -11.53
CA ARG A 77 -15.34 -15.31 -12.57
C ARG A 77 -16.72 -14.70 -12.72
N SER A 78 -16.85 -13.38 -12.55
CA SER A 78 -18.19 -12.77 -12.45
C SER A 78 -18.95 -12.70 -13.79
N ARG A 79 -18.26 -12.70 -14.94
CA ARG A 79 -18.92 -12.52 -16.26
C ARG A 79 -19.82 -13.70 -16.65
N ASP A 80 -19.45 -14.90 -16.24
CA ASP A 80 -20.06 -16.19 -16.62
C ASP A 80 -20.38 -17.05 -15.38
N LEU A 81 -20.11 -16.52 -14.17
CA LEU A 81 -20.28 -17.19 -12.88
C LEU A 81 -19.52 -18.53 -12.80
N GLN A 82 -18.47 -18.70 -13.60
CA GLN A 82 -17.69 -19.92 -13.61
C GLN A 82 -16.84 -20.02 -12.33
N ILE A 83 -16.95 -21.14 -11.63
CA ILE A 83 -16.04 -21.48 -10.54
C ILE A 83 -14.69 -21.85 -11.16
N LEU A 84 -13.68 -21.03 -10.89
CA LEU A 84 -12.31 -21.24 -11.36
C LEU A 84 -11.58 -22.22 -10.44
N ALA A 85 -11.77 -22.09 -9.13
CA ALA A 85 -11.17 -22.92 -8.13
C ALA A 85 -11.97 -22.91 -6.82
N ALA A 86 -11.87 -23.96 -6.01
CA ALA A 86 -12.46 -24.02 -4.68
C ALA A 86 -11.62 -24.92 -3.76
N GLY A 87 -11.43 -24.52 -2.51
CA GLY A 87 -10.71 -25.32 -1.51
C GLY A 87 -9.26 -25.65 -1.88
N GLY A 88 -8.62 -24.83 -2.71
CA GLY A 88 -7.26 -25.07 -3.20
C GLY A 88 -7.17 -26.01 -4.41
N MET A 89 -8.29 -26.40 -5.01
CA MET A 89 -8.33 -27.19 -6.25
C MET A 89 -8.89 -26.35 -7.41
N VAL A 90 -8.35 -26.54 -8.62
CA VAL A 90 -8.80 -25.86 -9.84
C VAL A 90 -9.97 -26.64 -10.46
N PHE A 91 -11.02 -25.92 -10.87
CA PHE A 91 -12.26 -26.47 -11.46
C PHE A 91 -12.50 -26.02 -12.91
N THR A 92 -11.66 -25.13 -13.43
CA THR A 92 -11.68 -24.72 -14.84
C THR A 92 -10.74 -25.58 -15.69
N MET A 93 -11.02 -25.65 -16.99
CA MET A 93 -10.14 -26.28 -17.99
C MET A 93 -9.07 -25.31 -18.52
N ASP A 94 -9.12 -24.03 -18.13
CA ASP A 94 -8.09 -23.06 -18.48
C ASP A 94 -6.79 -23.40 -17.72
N ALA A 95 -5.83 -23.99 -18.44
CA ALA A 95 -4.55 -24.44 -17.88
C ALA A 95 -3.69 -23.31 -17.30
N ARG A 96 -4.02 -22.04 -17.61
CA ARG A 96 -3.33 -20.86 -17.08
C ARG A 96 -3.77 -20.51 -15.66
N VAL A 97 -4.83 -21.16 -15.15
CA VAL A 97 -5.35 -20.92 -13.81
C VAL A 97 -4.66 -21.83 -12.81
N HIS A 98 -4.02 -21.23 -11.82
CA HIS A 98 -3.37 -21.91 -10.71
C HIS A 98 -3.88 -21.35 -9.39
N VAL A 99 -3.91 -22.18 -8.36
CA VAL A 99 -4.21 -21.74 -6.99
C VAL A 99 -3.11 -22.17 -6.04
N SER A 100 -2.81 -21.30 -5.09
CA SER A 100 -1.96 -21.63 -3.97
C SER A 100 -2.60 -21.14 -2.68
N ALA A 101 -2.52 -21.97 -1.64
CA ALA A 101 -2.82 -21.59 -0.28
C ALA A 101 -1.67 -22.07 0.60
N PRO A 102 -1.30 -21.35 1.67
CA PRO A 102 -0.36 -21.85 2.65
C PRO A 102 -0.79 -23.24 3.09
N ALA A 103 0.15 -24.19 3.07
CA ALA A 103 -0.14 -25.55 3.53
C ALA A 103 -0.65 -25.46 4.97
N ARG A 104 -1.86 -25.98 5.21
CA ARG A 104 -2.34 -26.25 6.57
C ARG A 104 -1.62 -27.48 7.11
N THR A 105 -0.29 -27.43 7.22
CA THR A 105 0.41 -28.40 8.07
C THR A 105 0.04 -28.02 9.51
N GLY A 106 -0.67 -28.92 10.20
CA GLY A 106 -1.15 -28.74 11.58
C GLY A 106 -0.04 -28.61 12.63
N THR A 107 1.15 -28.16 12.24
CA THR A 107 2.33 -27.98 13.06
C THR A 107 2.90 -26.55 12.96
N ASP A 108 2.60 -25.81 11.88
CA ASP A 108 3.27 -24.52 11.60
C ASP A 108 2.32 -23.31 11.67
N ALA A 109 1.03 -23.49 11.38
CA ALA A 109 0.03 -22.44 11.55
C ALA A 109 -0.13 -22.02 13.03
N ASP A 110 0.08 -22.97 13.95
CA ASP A 110 0.11 -22.71 15.39
C ASP A 110 1.42 -22.04 15.85
N ARG A 111 2.50 -22.12 15.03
CA ARG A 111 3.82 -21.58 15.37
C ARG A 111 3.98 -20.10 15.00
N ALA A 112 3.24 -19.62 14.00
CA ALA A 112 3.25 -18.21 13.59
C ALA A 112 2.29 -17.32 14.40
N GLY A 113 1.38 -17.90 15.20
CA GLY A 113 0.45 -17.15 16.08
C GLY A 113 -0.55 -16.26 15.34
N THR A 114 -0.55 -16.25 14.00
CA THR A 114 -1.45 -15.43 13.19
C THR A 114 -2.52 -16.33 12.59
N ASP A 115 -3.78 -16.17 13.04
CA ASP A 115 -4.97 -16.83 12.48
C ASP A 115 -5.33 -16.29 11.06
N ALA A 116 -4.35 -15.74 10.32
CA ALA A 116 -4.52 -15.12 9.02
C ALA A 116 -3.83 -15.94 7.93
N VAL A 117 -4.55 -16.20 6.84
CA VAL A 117 -4.10 -17.01 5.70
C VAL A 117 -4.45 -16.27 4.41
N THR A 118 -3.49 -16.19 3.48
CA THR A 118 -3.71 -15.56 2.17
C THR A 118 -3.87 -16.62 1.09
N HIS A 119 -5.08 -16.73 0.55
CA HIS A 119 -5.36 -17.56 -0.63
C HIS A 119 -5.01 -16.80 -1.90
N ARG A 120 -4.37 -17.48 -2.86
CA ARG A 120 -3.95 -16.89 -4.12
C ARG A 120 -4.53 -17.63 -5.31
N LEU A 121 -5.02 -16.87 -6.28
CA LEU A 121 -5.34 -17.32 -7.63
C LEU A 121 -4.36 -16.65 -8.58
N THR A 122 -3.62 -17.43 -9.35
CA THR A 122 -2.72 -16.90 -10.39
C THR A 122 -3.30 -17.26 -11.75
N LEU A 123 -3.47 -16.27 -12.62
CA LEU A 123 -3.86 -16.45 -14.01
C LEU A 123 -2.68 -16.05 -14.88
N GLY A 124 -2.07 -17.03 -15.54
CA GLY A 124 -0.93 -16.81 -16.42
C GLY A 124 -1.31 -16.27 -17.80
N GLU A 125 -0.34 -15.64 -18.47
CA GLU A 125 -0.43 -15.15 -19.85
C GLU A 125 -1.77 -14.48 -20.17
N VAL A 126 -2.12 -13.44 -19.40
CA VAL A 126 -3.45 -12.83 -19.47
C VAL A 126 -3.74 -12.26 -20.85
N ARG A 127 -5.00 -12.38 -21.28
CA ARG A 127 -5.51 -11.86 -22.56
C ARG A 127 -6.48 -10.72 -22.28
N ARG A 128 -6.74 -9.87 -23.28
CA ARG A 128 -7.78 -8.83 -23.13
C ARG A 128 -9.15 -9.38 -22.76
N ALA A 129 -9.49 -10.57 -23.26
CA ALA A 129 -10.72 -11.26 -22.89
C ALA A 129 -10.76 -11.67 -21.41
N ASP A 130 -9.62 -11.73 -20.72
CA ASP A 130 -9.58 -12.06 -19.30
C ASP A 130 -9.86 -10.86 -18.38
N ALA A 131 -9.91 -9.64 -18.94
CA ALA A 131 -10.29 -8.45 -18.19
C ALA A 131 -11.73 -8.58 -17.65
N GLY A 132 -11.95 -8.01 -16.46
CA GLY A 132 -13.24 -8.04 -15.78
C GLY A 132 -13.13 -8.35 -14.31
N ARG A 133 -14.27 -8.71 -13.72
CA ARG A 133 -14.42 -8.90 -12.27
C ARG A 133 -14.26 -10.38 -11.87
N TYR A 134 -13.52 -10.60 -10.79
CA TYR A 134 -13.29 -11.88 -10.14
C TYR A 134 -13.73 -11.78 -8.68
N GLU A 135 -14.17 -12.88 -8.10
CA GLU A 135 -14.71 -12.97 -6.74
C GLU A 135 -13.92 -14.02 -5.96
N CYS A 136 -13.36 -13.63 -4.81
CA CYS A 136 -12.99 -14.54 -3.75
C CYS A 136 -14.19 -14.66 -2.80
N GLN A 137 -14.76 -15.85 -2.71
CA GLN A 137 -15.96 -16.13 -1.93
C GLN A 137 -15.64 -17.08 -0.78
N LEU A 138 -16.24 -16.81 0.39
CA LEU A 138 -16.27 -17.73 1.53
C LEU A 138 -17.63 -18.42 1.59
N ASN A 139 -17.66 -19.72 1.86
CA ASN A 139 -18.88 -20.51 2.01
C ASN A 139 -19.57 -20.33 3.39
N THR A 140 -19.63 -19.09 3.88
CA THR A 140 -20.37 -18.73 5.09
C THR A 140 -21.86 -18.56 4.81
N GLU A 141 -22.67 -18.50 5.87
CA GLU A 141 -24.10 -18.15 5.79
C GLU A 141 -24.37 -16.85 6.58
N PRO A 142 -24.70 -15.72 5.92
CA PRO A 142 -24.74 -15.52 4.47
C PRO A 142 -23.34 -15.54 3.83
N LYS A 143 -23.28 -15.75 2.51
CA LYS A 143 -21.99 -15.80 1.80
C LYS A 143 -21.24 -14.48 1.92
N MET A 144 -19.92 -14.56 2.09
CA MET A 144 -19.02 -13.40 2.09
C MET A 144 -18.22 -13.35 0.80
N SER A 145 -18.11 -12.17 0.19
CA SER A 145 -17.42 -11.97 -1.09
C SER A 145 -16.41 -10.82 -1.02
N LEU A 146 -15.24 -11.02 -1.62
CA LEU A 146 -14.25 -10.00 -1.92
C LEU A 146 -14.04 -9.94 -3.43
N PHE A 147 -14.24 -8.76 -4.03
CA PHE A 147 -14.21 -8.60 -5.49
C PHE A 147 -12.92 -7.93 -5.96
N PHE A 148 -12.41 -8.41 -7.09
CA PHE A 148 -11.23 -7.90 -7.78
C PHE A 148 -11.62 -7.48 -9.19
N ASN A 149 -11.03 -6.38 -9.67
CA ASN A 149 -11.19 -5.87 -11.04
C ASN A 149 -9.84 -5.96 -11.75
N LEU A 150 -9.77 -6.78 -12.79
CA LEU A 150 -8.60 -6.93 -13.65
C LEU A 150 -8.78 -6.11 -14.93
N THR A 151 -7.82 -5.22 -15.20
CA THR A 151 -7.69 -4.49 -16.46
C THR A 151 -6.49 -5.03 -17.24
N VAL A 152 -6.68 -5.36 -18.53
CA VAL A 152 -5.61 -5.88 -19.40
C VAL A 152 -5.38 -4.95 -20.59
N LEU A 153 -4.14 -4.49 -20.77
CA LEU A 153 -3.72 -3.63 -21.87
C LEU A 153 -3.04 -4.44 -22.99
N GLU A 154 -3.25 -4.07 -24.27
CA GLU A 154 -2.55 -4.71 -25.42
C GLU A 154 -1.14 -4.18 -25.64
N SER A 155 -0.84 -3.02 -25.06
CA SER A 155 0.49 -2.39 -25.10
C SER A 155 1.22 -2.70 -23.80
N PRO A 156 2.57 -2.67 -23.81
CA PRO A 156 3.34 -2.67 -22.58
C PRO A 156 2.81 -1.65 -21.57
N LEU A 157 2.87 -2.04 -20.30
CA LEU A 157 2.42 -1.22 -19.17
C LEU A 157 3.09 0.16 -19.17
N PRO A 158 2.37 1.20 -18.72
CA PRO A 158 2.96 2.50 -18.49
C PRO A 158 4.08 2.37 -17.44
N VAL A 159 5.19 3.06 -17.65
CA VAL A 159 6.26 3.19 -16.66
C VAL A 159 5.91 4.34 -15.73
N LEU A 160 5.94 4.10 -14.42
CA LEU A 160 5.80 5.16 -13.42
C LEU A 160 7.11 5.96 -13.35
N GLU A 161 7.06 7.22 -13.77
CA GLU A 161 8.17 8.16 -13.60
C GLU A 161 7.93 9.05 -12.39
N VAL A 162 8.97 9.22 -11.57
CA VAL A 162 8.99 10.13 -10.43
C VAL A 162 10.14 11.10 -10.58
N SER A 163 9.87 12.38 -10.31
CA SER A 163 10.88 13.43 -10.40
C SER A 163 10.70 14.46 -9.29
N ILE A 164 11.80 14.80 -8.63
CA ILE A 164 11.90 15.97 -7.77
C ILE A 164 12.38 17.15 -8.61
N ALA A 165 11.64 18.25 -8.60
CA ALA A 165 12.00 19.45 -9.36
C ALA A 165 13.29 20.08 -8.83
N GLY A 166 14.09 20.72 -9.70
CA GLY A 166 15.28 21.47 -9.31
C GLY A 166 16.56 20.63 -9.17
N ALA A 167 17.57 21.18 -8.50
CA ALA A 167 18.88 20.53 -8.36
C ALA A 167 18.84 19.32 -7.42
N ARG A 168 19.66 18.30 -7.73
CA ARG A 168 19.85 17.06 -6.93
C ARG A 168 20.49 17.32 -5.57
N ARG A 169 21.29 18.38 -5.46
CA ARG A 169 21.87 18.87 -4.20
C ARG A 169 21.42 20.30 -3.96
N ARG A 170 20.76 20.55 -2.83
CA ARG A 170 20.24 21.86 -2.44
C ARG A 170 20.93 22.34 -1.19
N ARG A 171 21.21 23.63 -1.13
CA ARG A 171 21.78 24.31 0.03
C ARG A 171 20.75 25.29 0.58
N TYR A 172 20.63 25.31 1.90
CA TYR A 172 19.80 26.23 2.66
C TYR A 172 20.61 26.76 3.82
N ARG A 173 20.25 27.92 4.36
CA ARG A 173 20.82 28.42 5.61
C ARG A 173 20.06 27.86 6.80
N ARG A 174 20.71 27.89 7.95
CA ARG A 174 20.06 27.58 9.22
C ARG A 174 18.83 28.49 9.43
N GLY A 175 17.67 27.88 9.71
CA GLY A 175 16.40 28.59 9.89
C GLY A 175 15.57 28.78 8.62
N ASP A 176 16.11 28.47 7.43
CA ASP A 176 15.35 28.49 6.19
C ASP A 176 14.25 27.42 6.17
N THR A 177 13.25 27.63 5.32
CA THR A 177 12.24 26.61 5.00
C THR A 177 12.58 25.94 3.67
N ALA A 178 12.81 24.63 3.72
CA ALA A 178 13.01 23.82 2.52
C ALA A 178 11.67 23.59 1.80
N ARG A 179 11.66 23.82 0.48
CA ARG A 179 10.48 23.62 -0.38
C ARG A 179 10.79 22.59 -1.46
N LEU A 180 10.35 21.35 -1.25
CA LEU A 180 10.56 20.23 -2.16
C LEU A 180 9.30 19.96 -2.97
N ARG A 181 9.44 19.77 -4.28
CA ARG A 181 8.32 19.50 -5.20
C ARG A 181 8.60 18.20 -5.92
N CYS A 182 7.67 17.27 -5.84
CA CYS A 182 7.72 15.98 -6.50
C CYS A 182 6.54 15.84 -7.46
N ALA A 183 6.80 15.28 -8.64
CA ALA A 183 5.80 14.92 -9.61
C ALA A 183 5.97 13.45 -10.01
N ALA A 184 4.86 12.72 -9.97
CA ALA A 184 4.74 11.33 -10.40
C ALA A 184 3.78 11.26 -11.59
N ARG A 185 4.15 10.55 -12.65
CA ARG A 185 3.33 10.43 -13.86
C ARG A 185 3.49 9.05 -14.49
N TRP A 186 2.42 8.60 -15.13
CA TRP A 186 2.47 7.43 -16.01
C TRP A 186 3.06 7.84 -17.37
N ARG A 187 4.08 7.13 -17.84
CA ARG A 187 4.73 7.36 -19.14
C ARG A 187 4.64 6.10 -20.00
N GLY A 188 4.14 6.23 -21.22
CA GLY A 188 3.85 5.06 -22.07
C GLY A 188 2.50 4.43 -21.70
N GLY A 189 2.08 3.41 -22.47
CA GLY A 189 0.73 2.85 -22.42
C GLY A 189 -0.05 3.20 -23.68
N GLY A 190 -0.31 2.21 -24.52
CA GLY A 190 -1.07 2.35 -25.76
C GLY A 190 -2.53 2.72 -25.51
N ARG A 191 -3.14 3.41 -26.48
CA ARG A 191 -4.57 3.73 -26.53
C ARG A 191 -5.42 2.53 -26.14
N ALA A 192 -6.25 2.66 -25.10
CA ALA A 192 -7.45 1.85 -25.01
C ALA A 192 -8.48 2.42 -25.99
N GLY A 193 -8.36 2.04 -27.26
CA GLY A 193 -9.30 2.55 -28.27
C GLY A 193 -8.93 2.37 -29.73
N ASP A 194 -8.07 1.40 -30.09
CA ASP A 194 -7.89 1.06 -31.50
C ASP A 194 -7.76 -0.46 -31.67
N ALA A 195 -8.91 -1.13 -31.55
CA ALA A 195 -9.12 -2.52 -31.94
C ALA A 195 -10.58 -2.65 -32.37
N GLY A 196 -10.97 -1.83 -33.36
CA GLY A 196 -12.24 -1.89 -34.04
C GLY A 196 -12.05 -1.43 -35.49
N ASP A 197 -12.03 -2.40 -36.39
CA ASP A 197 -12.15 -2.26 -37.85
C ASP A 197 -11.03 -1.53 -38.62
N GLU A 198 -9.92 -2.25 -38.85
CA GLU A 198 -9.29 -2.17 -40.18
C GLU A 198 -9.05 -3.58 -40.73
N ALA A 199 -10.16 -4.25 -41.03
CA ALA A 199 -10.20 -5.28 -42.04
C ALA A 199 -11.49 -5.13 -42.86
N ARG A 200 -11.32 -4.59 -44.09
CA ARG A 200 -12.07 -4.95 -45.30
C ARG A 200 -13.36 -4.13 -45.58
N TRP A 201 -13.30 -3.19 -46.53
CA TRP A 201 -13.65 -3.41 -47.95
C TRP A 201 -13.38 -2.15 -48.81
N ARG A 202 -13.02 -2.42 -50.07
CA ARG A 202 -12.77 -1.47 -51.16
C ARG A 202 -14.04 -0.74 -51.59
N GLY A 203 -13.90 0.54 -51.96
CA GLY A 203 -14.61 1.15 -53.09
C GLY A 203 -15.47 2.38 -52.79
N GLY A 204 -15.07 3.52 -53.37
CA GLY A 204 -16.01 4.53 -53.90
C GLY A 204 -16.18 5.84 -53.13
N GLY A 205 -15.70 6.93 -53.73
CA GLY A 205 -16.49 8.17 -53.87
C GLY A 205 -16.51 9.20 -52.73
N ALA A 206 -15.75 10.28 -52.94
CA ALA A 206 -16.03 11.69 -52.61
C ALA A 206 -17.09 12.06 -51.54
N ALA A 207 -16.65 12.81 -50.53
CA ALA A 207 -17.09 14.19 -50.22
C ALA A 207 -16.51 14.62 -48.86
N GLY A 208 -15.89 15.80 -48.81
CA GLY A 208 -15.30 16.33 -47.59
C GLY A 208 -16.33 16.88 -46.61
N VAL A 209 -15.98 16.92 -45.33
CA VAL A 209 -16.48 17.91 -44.36
C VAL A 209 -15.37 18.17 -43.34
N ALA A 210 -14.99 19.44 -43.21
CA ALA A 210 -14.18 19.95 -42.11
C ALA A 210 -15.00 19.91 -40.81
N GLY A 211 -14.41 19.42 -39.72
CA GLY A 211 -15.10 19.31 -38.44
C GLY A 211 -14.11 19.28 -37.28
N ASP A 212 -13.78 20.48 -36.83
CA ASP A 212 -13.50 20.92 -35.46
C ASP A 212 -12.66 20.06 -34.51
N ALA A 213 -11.57 20.66 -34.03
CA ALA A 213 -10.74 20.18 -32.94
C ALA A 213 -11.49 20.34 -31.60
N GLY A 214 -12.33 19.37 -31.27
CA GLY A 214 -13.13 19.34 -30.05
C GLY A 214 -12.72 18.22 -29.09
N GLY A 215 -12.14 18.60 -27.96
CA GLY A 215 -12.32 17.89 -26.69
C GLY A 215 -11.41 16.69 -26.43
N ALA A 216 -10.36 16.93 -25.64
CA ALA A 216 -9.75 15.91 -24.78
C ALA A 216 -10.77 15.47 -23.71
N GLY A 217 -11.78 14.71 -24.13
CA GLY A 217 -12.78 14.10 -23.27
C GLY A 217 -12.40 12.65 -22.98
N ASP A 218 -12.23 12.36 -21.70
CA ASP A 218 -12.42 11.03 -21.11
C ASP A 218 -11.36 9.93 -21.33
N GLU A 219 -10.08 10.30 -21.38
CA GLU A 219 -8.95 9.37 -21.20
C GLU A 219 -8.53 9.29 -19.72
N ALA A 220 -9.50 9.13 -18.81
CA ALA A 220 -9.31 9.33 -17.37
C ALA A 220 -9.34 8.06 -16.50
N LEU A 221 -9.58 6.87 -17.05
CA LEU A 221 -9.94 5.70 -16.23
C LEU A 221 -9.04 4.45 -16.38
N LEU A 222 -7.93 4.52 -17.09
CA LEU A 222 -7.11 3.32 -17.35
C LEU A 222 -6.02 3.05 -16.31
N TYR A 223 -5.60 4.08 -15.56
CA TYR A 223 -4.43 3.98 -14.69
C TYR A 223 -4.82 4.10 -13.22
N PRO A 224 -4.23 3.28 -12.34
CA PRO A 224 -4.52 3.35 -10.92
C PRO A 224 -4.06 4.71 -10.35
N PRO A 225 -4.77 5.23 -9.34
CA PRO A 225 -4.41 6.49 -8.71
C PRO A 225 -3.01 6.39 -8.09
N LEU A 226 -2.23 7.45 -8.25
CA LEU A 226 -0.89 7.56 -7.69
C LEU A 226 -0.95 8.24 -6.33
N GLN A 227 -0.25 7.66 -5.36
CA GLN A 227 0.00 8.28 -4.07
C GLN A 227 1.50 8.58 -3.94
N ILE A 228 1.85 9.77 -3.43
CA ILE A 228 3.23 10.18 -3.16
C ILE A 228 3.43 10.26 -1.66
N ASP A 229 4.43 9.54 -1.16
CA ASP A 229 4.86 9.55 0.23
C ASP A 229 6.30 10.10 0.32
N TRP A 230 6.56 10.91 1.35
CA TRP A 230 7.87 11.56 1.55
C TRP A 230 8.66 10.90 2.68
N TYR A 231 9.97 10.79 2.45
CA TYR A 231 10.92 10.14 3.35
C TYR A 231 12.14 11.04 3.59
N ILE A 232 12.73 10.91 4.77
CA ILE A 232 14.07 11.42 5.09
C ILE A 232 14.96 10.24 5.49
N GLY A 233 16.01 9.99 4.71
CA GLY A 233 16.68 8.68 4.71
C GLY A 233 15.67 7.59 4.33
N ASP A 234 15.46 6.62 5.23
CA ASP A 234 14.48 5.54 5.08
C ASP A 234 13.22 5.73 5.94
N THR A 235 13.14 6.83 6.70
CA THR A 235 12.04 7.09 7.63
C THR A 235 10.94 7.91 6.96
N PRO A 236 9.67 7.47 6.99
CA PRO A 236 8.56 8.28 6.47
C PRO A 236 8.41 9.56 7.30
N ILE A 237 8.16 10.68 6.62
CA ILE A 237 7.98 11.96 7.30
C ILE A 237 6.55 12.02 7.85
N ASP A 238 6.42 12.01 9.18
CA ASP A 238 5.15 12.23 9.84
C ASP A 238 4.79 13.73 9.85
N LEU A 239 3.74 14.06 9.11
CA LEU A 239 3.21 15.42 8.95
C LEU A 239 2.49 15.93 10.21
N GLN A 240 2.03 15.02 11.09
CA GLN A 240 1.28 15.36 12.31
C GLN A 240 2.20 15.72 13.47
N LEU A 241 3.39 15.10 13.52
CA LEU A 241 4.35 15.27 14.62
C LEU A 241 5.38 16.38 14.38
N SER A 242 5.44 16.93 13.17
CA SER A 242 6.49 17.86 12.76
C SER A 242 5.96 19.29 12.66
N GLY A 243 6.22 20.11 13.68
CA GLY A 243 5.89 21.54 13.65
C GLY A 243 6.53 22.25 12.45
N GLY A 244 5.73 23.05 11.72
CA GLY A 244 6.19 23.80 10.54
C GLY A 244 6.25 22.99 9.24
N VAL A 245 5.71 21.77 9.22
CA VAL A 245 5.60 20.95 8.01
C VAL A 245 4.24 21.16 7.33
N SER A 246 4.25 21.40 6.03
CA SER A 246 3.04 21.54 5.21
C SER A 246 3.18 20.70 3.95
N LEU A 247 2.12 19.98 3.59
CA LEU A 247 2.04 19.16 2.40
C LEU A 247 0.85 19.59 1.56
N GLU A 248 1.09 19.97 0.31
CA GLU A 248 0.04 20.21 -0.67
C GLU A 248 0.13 19.13 -1.76
N SER A 249 -0.91 18.31 -1.88
CA SER A 249 -0.96 17.21 -2.85
C SER A 249 -2.11 17.43 -3.82
N ARG A 250 -1.84 17.22 -5.11
CA ARG A 250 -2.84 17.27 -6.19
C ARG A 250 -2.76 15.99 -7.01
N VAL A 251 -3.90 15.36 -7.22
CA VAL A 251 -4.03 14.14 -8.04
C VAL A 251 -4.75 14.50 -9.34
N THR A 252 -4.28 13.93 -10.46
CA THR A 252 -4.87 14.06 -11.80
C THR A 252 -5.00 12.66 -12.42
N SER A 253 -5.75 12.54 -13.52
CA SER A 253 -5.96 11.26 -14.21
C SER A 253 -4.68 10.60 -14.76
N ARG A 254 -3.60 11.37 -14.98
CA ARG A 254 -2.32 10.88 -15.51
C ARG A 254 -1.14 10.97 -14.52
N GLY A 255 -1.36 11.48 -13.32
CA GLY A 255 -0.26 11.82 -12.42
C GLY A 255 -0.67 12.31 -11.04
N ALA A 256 0.30 12.39 -10.14
CA ALA A 256 0.18 13.06 -8.85
C ALA A 256 1.32 14.07 -8.69
N SER A 257 1.06 15.17 -8.01
CA SER A 257 2.08 16.16 -7.63
C SER A 257 1.98 16.45 -6.14
N SER A 258 3.12 16.57 -5.48
CA SER A 258 3.19 16.84 -4.05
C SER A 258 4.26 17.91 -3.76
N GLU A 259 3.89 18.91 -2.97
CA GLU A 259 4.79 19.97 -2.50
C GLU A 259 4.94 19.87 -0.99
N LEU A 260 6.16 19.53 -0.55
CA LEU A 260 6.54 19.43 0.85
C LEU A 260 7.30 20.69 1.29
N ARG A 261 6.80 21.36 2.32
CA ARG A 261 7.46 22.48 2.99
C ARG A 261 7.80 22.09 4.42
N LEU A 262 9.04 22.31 4.85
CA LEU A 262 9.50 21.99 6.20
C LEU A 262 10.68 22.87 6.61
N PRO A 263 10.99 23.02 7.91
CA PRO A 263 12.26 23.61 8.34
C PRO A 263 13.43 22.86 7.69
N ALA A 264 14.37 23.59 7.10
CA ALA A 264 15.51 23.00 6.42
C ALA A 264 16.35 22.18 7.40
N ARG A 265 16.52 20.89 7.09
CA ARG A 265 17.39 19.97 7.84
C ARG A 265 18.29 19.27 6.84
N ALA A 266 19.55 19.05 7.24
CA ALA A 266 20.46 18.30 6.42
C ALA A 266 19.99 16.85 6.33
N GLY A 267 20.04 16.26 5.13
CA GLY A 267 19.60 14.89 4.93
C GLY A 267 19.24 14.59 3.48
N ARG A 268 19.05 13.31 3.19
CA ARG A 268 18.58 12.82 1.90
C ARG A 268 17.06 12.69 1.95
N TYR A 269 16.37 13.52 1.18
CA TYR A 269 14.92 13.47 1.06
C TYR A 269 14.55 12.65 -0.16
N ALA A 270 13.60 11.74 -0.01
CA ALA A 270 13.07 10.96 -1.11
C ALA A 270 11.56 11.14 -1.22
N CYS A 271 11.06 11.26 -2.45
CA CYS A 271 9.64 11.06 -2.72
C CYS A 271 9.48 9.69 -3.39
N ARG A 272 8.53 8.91 -2.89
CA ARG A 272 8.17 7.60 -3.43
C ARG A 272 6.75 7.67 -3.92
N ALA A 273 6.52 7.33 -5.19
CA ALA A 273 5.19 7.17 -5.74
C ALA A 273 4.84 5.69 -5.84
N ARG A 274 3.59 5.38 -5.51
CA ARG A 274 3.02 4.03 -5.56
C ARG A 274 1.73 4.04 -6.37
N ALA A 275 1.60 3.04 -7.22
CA ALA A 275 0.44 2.78 -8.06
C ALA A 275 -0.56 1.89 -7.33
N GLY A 276 -1.67 2.46 -6.89
CA GLY A 276 -2.70 1.70 -6.16
C GLY A 276 -2.18 1.07 -4.84
N PRO A 277 -2.95 0.15 -4.25
CA PRO A 277 -2.60 -0.48 -2.98
C PRO A 277 -1.65 -1.69 -3.12
N ASP A 278 -1.20 -2.03 -4.34
CA ASP A 278 -0.45 -3.24 -4.67
C ASP A 278 0.95 -3.35 -4.03
N PRO A 279 1.27 -4.45 -3.31
CA PRO A 279 2.64 -4.75 -2.85
C PRO A 279 3.61 -5.14 -3.98
N HIS A 280 3.12 -5.54 -5.16
CA HIS A 280 3.89 -5.70 -6.39
C HIS A 280 3.74 -4.51 -7.35
N GLY A 281 3.04 -3.46 -6.90
CA GLY A 281 2.77 -2.28 -7.70
C GLY A 281 4.05 -1.60 -8.15
N HIS A 282 3.99 -0.99 -9.33
CA HIS A 282 5.06 -0.13 -9.81
C HIS A 282 5.33 0.95 -8.76
N THR A 283 6.48 0.86 -8.11
CA THR A 283 7.00 1.89 -7.24
C THR A 283 8.15 2.57 -7.95
N ALA A 284 8.16 3.89 -7.89
CA ALA A 284 9.28 4.67 -8.36
C ALA A 284 9.60 5.72 -7.31
N SER A 285 10.88 6.08 -7.22
CA SER A 285 11.33 7.06 -6.27
C SER A 285 12.37 7.97 -6.90
N ASP A 286 12.43 9.18 -6.38
CA ASP A 286 13.50 10.11 -6.68
C ASP A 286 13.96 10.78 -5.39
N ALA A 287 15.22 11.22 -5.36
CA ALA A 287 15.85 11.73 -4.15
C ALA A 287 16.62 13.03 -4.39
N VAL A 288 16.74 13.81 -3.32
CA VAL A 288 17.47 15.08 -3.27
C VAL A 288 18.26 15.18 -1.97
N ASP A 289 19.51 15.59 -2.06
CA ASP A 289 20.36 15.85 -0.91
C ASP A 289 20.23 17.30 -0.50
N VAL A 290 19.88 17.52 0.77
CA VAL A 290 19.75 18.83 1.36
C VAL A 290 20.92 19.05 2.31
N HIS A 291 21.63 20.15 2.11
CA HIS A 291 22.67 20.64 2.99
C HIS A 291 22.21 21.93 3.65
N VAL A 292 22.50 22.08 4.95
CA VAL A 292 22.22 23.29 5.69
C VAL A 292 23.56 23.90 6.05
N ASP A 293 23.86 25.05 5.48
CA ASP A 293 25.06 25.80 5.77
C ASP A 293 24.86 26.47 7.14
N ASP A 294 25.80 26.25 8.07
CA ASP A 294 25.84 26.88 9.40
C ASP A 294 26.48 28.29 9.34
N ASP A 295 26.93 28.73 8.16
CA ASP A 295 27.55 30.03 7.97
C ASP A 295 26.53 31.14 8.29
N ASP A 296 26.66 31.71 9.49
CA ASP A 296 26.08 33.00 9.84
C ASP A 296 26.97 34.07 9.22
N PRO A 297 26.57 34.70 8.09
CA PRO A 297 27.40 35.71 7.42
C PRO A 297 27.71 36.91 8.33
N GLN A 298 26.95 37.08 9.42
CA GLN A 298 27.16 38.15 10.39
C GLN A 298 28.38 37.87 11.29
N MET A 299 28.66 36.61 11.62
CA MET A 299 29.82 36.20 12.43
C MET A 299 31.12 36.29 11.64
N ASP A 300 31.12 35.88 10.37
CA ASP A 300 32.28 36.01 9.48
C ASP A 300 32.61 37.48 9.17
N ALA A 301 31.59 38.33 9.05
CA ALA A 301 31.78 39.78 8.90
C ALA A 301 32.38 40.40 10.17
N MET A 302 31.88 40.03 11.37
CA MET A 302 32.42 40.50 12.64
C MET A 302 33.87 40.01 12.89
N GLN A 303 34.19 38.78 12.50
CA GLN A 303 35.53 38.23 12.68
C GLN A 303 36.55 38.85 11.70
N ARG A 304 36.13 39.18 10.47
CA ARG A 304 36.95 39.95 9.52
C ARG A 304 37.25 41.35 10.04
N ASP A 305 36.26 42.03 10.62
CA ASP A 305 36.46 43.38 11.16
C ASP A 305 37.37 43.39 12.40
N GLN A 306 37.25 42.37 13.26
CA GLN A 306 38.18 42.16 14.39
C GLN A 306 39.62 41.86 13.93
N SER A 307 39.81 41.13 12.83
CA SER A 307 41.14 40.86 12.29
C SER A 307 41.80 42.09 11.65
N LEU A 308 40.99 43.02 11.11
CA LEU A 308 41.46 44.30 10.57
C LEU A 308 41.78 45.33 11.66
N THR A 309 41.14 45.22 12.83
CA THR A 309 41.33 46.12 13.98
C THR A 309 42.32 45.61 15.02
N ALA A 310 42.78 44.36 14.91
CA ALA A 310 43.82 43.80 15.76
C ALA A 310 45.16 44.51 15.56
N ARG A 311 45.53 45.38 16.50
CA ARG A 311 46.83 46.06 16.54
C ARG A 311 47.91 45.03 16.91
N PRO A 312 49.03 44.91 16.16
CA PRO A 312 50.08 43.97 16.49
C PRO A 312 50.68 44.30 17.87
N SER A 313 50.74 43.29 18.74
CA SER A 313 51.40 43.40 20.05
C SER A 313 52.89 43.72 19.85
N PRO A 314 53.51 44.62 20.63
CA PRO A 314 54.92 44.95 20.45
C PRO A 314 55.80 43.72 20.68
N ALA A 315 56.70 43.46 19.74
CA ALA A 315 57.65 42.36 19.79
C ALA A 315 58.52 42.44 21.07
N PRO A 316 58.85 41.30 21.71
CA PRO A 316 59.79 41.30 22.83
C PRO A 316 61.19 41.74 22.37
N PRO A 317 61.97 42.42 23.22
CA PRO A 317 63.29 42.92 22.84
C PRO A 317 64.26 41.76 22.54
N ALA A 318 65.04 41.93 21.48
CA ALA A 318 66.05 40.96 21.03
C ALA A 318 67.14 40.73 22.10
N PRO A 319 67.65 39.50 22.27
CA PRO A 319 68.76 39.23 23.18
C PRO A 319 70.06 39.87 22.66
N ALA A 320 70.82 40.47 23.57
CA ALA A 320 72.10 41.11 23.30
C ALA A 320 73.13 40.10 22.75
N ALA A 321 73.88 40.56 21.75
CA ALA A 321 74.95 39.82 21.08
C ALA A 321 76.07 39.41 22.06
N ALA A 322 76.40 38.11 22.09
CA ALA A 322 77.63 37.61 22.67
C ALA A 322 78.77 37.66 21.62
N PRO A 323 80.02 37.98 22.01
CA PRO A 323 81.11 38.12 21.05
C PRO A 323 81.58 36.77 20.53
N ALA A 324 81.87 36.75 19.23
CA ALA A 324 82.43 35.63 18.50
C ALA A 324 83.82 35.24 19.03
N VAL A 325 84.02 33.95 19.33
CA VAL A 325 85.34 33.35 19.50
C VAL A 325 85.57 32.40 18.32
N LEU A 326 86.59 32.70 17.53
CA LEU A 326 87.02 31.95 16.36
C LEU A 326 87.93 30.77 16.76
N ALA A 327 87.48 29.56 16.35
CA ALA A 327 88.23 28.40 15.82
C ALA A 327 89.34 27.73 16.70
N PRO A 328 89.60 26.40 16.56
CA PRO A 328 90.12 25.84 15.31
C PRO A 328 89.43 24.56 14.81
N LEU A 329 89.59 24.35 13.51
CA LEU A 329 89.28 23.14 12.75
C LEU A 329 90.00 21.90 13.32
N ALA A 330 89.24 20.83 13.57
CA ALA A 330 89.76 19.47 13.62
C ALA A 330 89.01 18.61 12.60
N LEU A 331 89.72 18.29 11.52
CA LEU A 331 89.41 17.21 10.59
C LEU A 331 89.30 15.88 11.34
N LEU A 332 88.28 15.07 11.07
CA LEU A 332 88.37 13.60 11.10
C LEU A 332 87.16 12.96 10.40
N THR A 333 87.43 12.51 9.17
CA THR A 333 87.06 11.24 8.54
C THR A 333 85.64 10.70 8.64
N ALA A 334 85.04 10.57 7.45
CA ALA A 334 83.89 9.74 7.09
C ALA A 334 84.02 8.27 7.49
N TRP A 335 82.93 7.64 7.94
CA TRP A 335 82.63 6.21 7.74
C TRP A 335 81.13 6.02 7.48
N LEU A 336 80.85 5.16 6.50
CA LEU A 336 79.55 4.71 5.97
C LEU A 336 78.84 3.71 6.91
N ALA A 337 77.50 3.71 6.90
CA ALA A 337 76.58 2.55 7.01
C ALA A 337 75.14 3.11 7.04
N VAL A 338 74.27 2.94 6.04
CA VAL A 338 73.47 1.73 5.72
C VAL A 338 72.92 1.06 6.98
N TRP A 339 71.66 1.31 7.30
CA TRP A 339 70.51 0.38 7.22
C TRP A 339 69.23 1.14 7.58
#